data_AF-A0A6C0KU73-F1
#
_entry.id   AF-A0A6C0KU73-F1
#
_cell.length_a   1.000
_cell.length_b   1.000
_cell.length_c   1.000
_cell.angle_alpha   90.00
_cell.angle_beta   90.00
_cell.angle_gamma   90.00
#
_symmetry.space_group_name_H-M   'P 1'
#
loop_
_entity.id
_entity.type
_entity.pdbx_description
1 polymer ?
#
loop_
_entity_poly.entity_id
_entity_poly.type
_entity_poly.pdbx_seq_one_letter_code
_entity_poly.pdbx_strand_id
1 'polypeptide(L)'
;MAATTKKVLTEDLGKMFEMAICLNYETPYDGTYKYSLAEAQSLKNRLSNLKKVFNYNLRHCASRGSKYDFECVDDPSIHLSAKTSKNKTGKVCPQVLGQPSRKKFCEFFALDQCIDLDQIKLFISNNIANLLQVYSAHTFDCPILYYNKHSDVLAFIVLKEEINWLSYTNSINFSHNIKKKLWNESSSISINGVNIGEFQVHNNRDCIKFRWAFENLLAVFGQHFTIVAL
;
A
#
# COMPACT_ATOMS: atom_id res chain seq x y z
N MET A 1 -18.78 0.93 -34.16
CA MET A 1 -17.79 0.04 -33.50
C MET A 1 -17.58 0.57 -32.09
N ALA A 2 -18.07 -0.14 -31.07
CA ALA A 2 -17.81 0.24 -29.69
C ALA A 2 -16.33 0.00 -29.39
N ALA A 3 -15.57 1.08 -29.14
CA ALA A 3 -14.21 0.96 -28.65
C ALA A 3 -14.26 0.21 -27.32
N THR A 4 -13.77 -1.02 -27.30
CA THR A 4 -13.55 -1.78 -26.08
C THR A 4 -12.50 -1.06 -25.26
N THR A 5 -12.95 -0.18 -24.36
CA THR A 5 -12.08 0.44 -23.36
C THR A 5 -11.46 -0.68 -22.54
N LYS A 6 -10.20 -1.01 -22.85
CA LYS A 6 -9.41 -1.96 -22.07
C LYS A 6 -9.51 -1.55 -20.60
N LYS A 7 -9.99 -2.47 -19.76
CA LYS A 7 -10.06 -2.25 -18.32
C LYS A 7 -8.64 -2.05 -17.81
N VAL A 8 -8.30 -0.80 -17.51
CA VAL A 8 -6.98 -0.40 -17.01
C VAL A 8 -6.74 -1.18 -15.70
N LEU A 9 -5.70 -2.00 -15.61
CA LEU A 9 -5.34 -2.77 -14.41
C LEU A 9 -4.72 -1.86 -13.35
N THR A 10 -4.80 -2.21 -12.07
CA THR A 10 -4.22 -1.37 -10.99
C THR A 10 -2.73 -1.09 -11.23
N GLU A 11 -1.98 -2.10 -11.69
CA GLU A 11 -0.59 -1.96 -12.09
C GLU A 11 -0.39 -0.87 -13.15
N ASP A 12 -1.26 -0.82 -14.18
CA ASP A 12 -1.18 0.23 -15.21
C ASP A 12 -1.33 1.64 -14.59
N LEU A 13 -2.17 1.81 -13.56
CA LEU A 13 -2.29 3.12 -12.89
C LEU A 13 -1.07 3.44 -12.02
N GLY A 14 -0.54 2.46 -11.29
CA GLY A 14 0.69 2.64 -10.52
C GLY A 14 1.83 3.11 -11.44
N LYS A 15 2.01 2.43 -12.58
CA LYS A 15 3.04 2.76 -13.57
C LYS A 15 2.83 4.13 -14.22
N MET A 16 1.59 4.50 -14.55
CA MET A 16 1.27 5.85 -15.05
C MET A 16 1.53 6.94 -13.99
N PHE A 17 1.29 6.62 -12.71
CA PHE A 17 1.53 7.56 -11.61
C PHE A 17 3.02 7.72 -11.30
N GLU A 18 3.79 6.63 -11.27
CA GLU A 18 5.26 6.66 -11.22
C GLU A 18 5.83 7.48 -12.38
N MET A 19 5.33 7.30 -13.60
CA MET A 19 5.73 8.13 -14.74
C MET A 19 5.38 9.61 -14.54
N ALA A 20 4.21 9.94 -13.98
CA ALA A 20 3.85 11.32 -13.68
C ALA A 20 4.84 11.98 -12.70
N ILE A 21 5.30 11.24 -11.70
CA ILE A 21 6.34 11.68 -10.76
C ILE A 21 7.67 11.87 -11.49
N CYS A 22 8.07 10.92 -12.35
CA CYS A 22 9.28 11.03 -13.16
C CYS A 22 9.27 12.32 -14.00
N LEU A 23 8.16 12.60 -14.68
CA LEU A 23 7.98 13.81 -15.48
C LEU A 23 7.98 15.10 -14.63
N ASN A 24 7.51 15.04 -13.38
CA ASN A 24 7.50 16.18 -12.47
C ASN A 24 8.91 16.52 -11.95
N TYR A 25 9.70 15.49 -11.65
CA TYR A 25 11.09 15.62 -11.18
C TYR A 25 12.13 15.69 -12.29
N GLU A 26 11.71 15.56 -13.55
CA GLU A 26 12.60 15.56 -14.71
C GLU A 26 13.64 14.42 -14.66
N THR A 27 13.27 13.30 -14.02
CA THR A 27 14.07 12.07 -13.99
C THR A 27 13.58 11.08 -15.05
N PRO A 28 14.48 10.30 -15.67
CA PRO A 28 14.06 9.19 -16.52
C PRO A 28 13.28 8.15 -15.71
N TYR A 29 12.31 7.51 -16.38
CA TYR A 29 11.64 6.34 -15.86
C TYR A 29 12.55 5.11 -16.08
N ASP A 30 12.98 4.48 -14.99
CA ASP A 30 13.75 3.24 -15.05
C ASP A 30 12.89 2.05 -15.52
N GLY A 31 13.20 1.52 -16.70
CA GLY A 31 12.52 0.38 -17.34
C GLY A 31 11.67 0.76 -18.56
N THR A 32 11.02 -0.24 -19.16
CA THR A 32 10.16 -0.04 -20.32
C THR A 32 8.80 0.52 -19.92
N TYR A 33 8.45 1.70 -20.42
CA TYR A 33 7.12 2.29 -20.27
C TYR A 33 6.26 2.04 -21.50
N LYS A 34 5.12 1.36 -21.32
CA LYS A 34 4.18 0.98 -22.39
C LYS A 34 2.75 1.52 -22.17
N TYR A 35 2.60 2.47 -21.26
CA TYR A 35 1.29 2.98 -20.82
C TYR A 35 1.02 4.38 -21.40
N SER A 36 -0.15 4.95 -21.13
CA SER A 36 -0.54 6.24 -21.68
C SER A 36 0.32 7.38 -21.13
N LEU A 37 1.05 8.09 -22.01
CA LEU A 37 1.75 9.32 -21.62
C LEU A 37 0.78 10.46 -21.33
N ALA A 38 -0.39 10.50 -21.98
CA ALA A 38 -1.39 11.54 -21.75
C ALA A 38 -1.96 11.49 -20.32
N GLU A 39 -2.23 10.29 -19.78
CA GLU A 39 -2.67 10.13 -18.38
C GLU A 39 -1.56 10.56 -17.41
N ALA A 40 -0.31 10.15 -17.65
CA ALA A 40 0.83 10.55 -16.83
C ALA A 40 1.05 12.09 -16.85
N GLN A 41 0.92 12.73 -18.00
CA GLN A 41 1.06 14.18 -18.14
C GLN A 41 -0.06 14.93 -17.42
N SER A 42 -1.30 14.42 -17.47
CA SER A 42 -2.42 14.97 -16.71
C SER A 42 -2.16 14.90 -15.19
N LEU A 43 -1.67 13.76 -14.71
CA LEU A 43 -1.30 13.60 -13.29
C LEU A 43 -0.12 14.49 -12.90
N LYS A 44 0.90 14.64 -13.75
CA LYS A 44 2.04 15.55 -13.51
C LYS A 44 1.57 16.96 -13.19
N ASN A 45 0.60 17.49 -13.92
CA ASN A 45 0.09 18.85 -13.70
C ASN A 45 -0.48 19.05 -12.29
N ARG A 46 -1.04 17.99 -11.69
CA ARG A 46 -1.56 17.99 -10.31
C ARG A 46 -0.46 17.84 -9.25
N LEU A 47 0.73 17.41 -9.64
CA LEU A 47 1.89 17.27 -8.75
C LEU A 47 2.71 18.57 -8.63
N SER A 48 2.20 19.71 -9.11
CA SER A 48 2.93 20.99 -9.13
C SER A 48 3.40 21.44 -7.74
N ASN A 49 2.65 21.11 -6.67
CA ASN A 49 3.02 21.44 -5.29
C ASN A 49 3.93 20.39 -4.63
N LEU A 50 4.18 19.24 -5.26
CA LEU A 50 4.97 18.16 -4.66
C LEU A 50 6.40 18.61 -4.33
N LYS A 51 7.05 19.36 -5.23
CA LYS A 51 8.40 19.91 -5.00
C LYS A 51 8.45 20.91 -3.84
N LYS A 52 7.32 21.49 -3.41
CA LYS A 52 7.27 22.39 -2.24
C LYS A 52 7.33 21.63 -0.93
N VAL A 53 6.77 20.41 -0.89
CA VAL A 53 6.71 19.58 0.32
C VAL A 53 7.77 18.49 0.36
N PHE A 54 8.36 18.16 -0.80
CA PHE A 54 9.41 17.15 -0.93
C PHE A 54 10.47 17.64 -1.94
N ASN A 55 11.30 18.59 -1.52
CA ASN A 55 12.26 19.28 -2.38
C ASN A 55 13.59 18.52 -2.52
N TYR A 56 13.55 17.33 -3.13
CA TYR A 56 14.71 16.50 -3.39
C TYR A 56 14.85 16.18 -4.87
N ASN A 57 16.09 15.99 -5.35
CA ASN A 57 16.33 15.43 -6.66
C ASN A 57 16.10 13.92 -6.59
N LEU A 58 15.18 13.39 -7.38
CA LEU A 58 14.79 11.98 -7.30
C LEU A 58 15.25 11.20 -8.53
N ARG A 59 15.57 9.93 -8.30
CA ARG A 59 15.74 8.90 -9.33
C ARG A 59 14.66 7.85 -9.15
N HIS A 60 14.07 7.38 -10.26
CA HIS A 60 13.16 6.24 -10.26
C HIS A 60 13.94 4.94 -10.07
N CYS A 61 13.54 4.09 -9.12
CA CYS A 61 14.21 2.82 -8.80
C CYS A 61 13.22 1.64 -8.58
N ALA A 62 11.96 1.81 -8.99
CA ALA A 62 10.90 0.80 -8.84
C ALA A 62 11.10 -0.40 -9.78
N SER A 63 11.97 -1.34 -9.41
CA SER A 63 12.23 -2.56 -10.18
C SER A 63 12.26 -3.81 -9.31
N ARG A 64 11.83 -4.96 -9.85
CA ARG A 64 12.04 -6.31 -9.26
C ARG A 64 11.82 -6.45 -7.74
N GLY A 65 10.72 -5.90 -7.22
CA GLY A 65 10.41 -6.01 -5.79
C GLY A 65 11.19 -5.05 -4.89
N SER A 66 11.74 -3.97 -5.45
CA SER A 66 12.26 -2.82 -4.72
C SER A 66 11.30 -2.40 -3.61
N LYS A 67 11.89 -2.01 -2.48
CA LYS A 67 11.18 -1.52 -1.30
C LYS A 67 10.56 -0.14 -1.53
N TYR A 68 11.17 0.66 -2.39
CA TYR A 68 10.75 2.03 -2.71
C TYR A 68 10.62 2.21 -4.21
N ASP A 69 9.90 3.27 -4.61
CA ASP A 69 9.69 3.59 -6.02
C ASP A 69 10.67 4.67 -6.50
N PHE A 70 11.09 5.56 -5.60
CA PHE A 70 12.07 6.62 -5.84
C PHE A 70 13.05 6.76 -4.68
N GLU A 71 14.26 7.20 -5.00
CA GLU A 71 15.33 7.54 -4.07
C GLU A 71 15.89 8.93 -4.40
N CYS A 72 16.41 9.63 -3.39
CA CYS A 72 17.11 10.89 -3.62
C CYS A 72 18.50 10.62 -4.20
N VAL A 73 18.87 11.39 -5.23
CA VAL A 73 20.17 11.29 -5.90
C VAL A 73 21.31 11.72 -4.99
N ASP A 74 21.06 12.74 -4.17
CA ASP A 74 22.07 13.35 -3.30
C ASP A 74 22.21 12.62 -1.96
N ASP A 75 21.16 11.89 -1.54
CA ASP A 75 21.14 11.11 -0.30
C ASP A 75 20.27 9.84 -0.46
N PRO A 76 20.89 8.67 -0.73
CA PRO A 76 20.17 7.41 -0.91
C PRO A 76 19.40 6.91 0.31
N SER A 77 19.48 7.57 1.48
CA SER A 77 18.61 7.24 2.63
C SER A 77 17.21 7.84 2.50
N ILE A 78 17.04 8.85 1.64
CA ILE A 78 15.77 9.55 1.41
C ILE A 78 15.03 8.87 0.27
N HIS A 79 13.79 8.47 0.54
CA HIS A 79 12.97 7.70 -0.39
C HIS A 79 11.57 8.29 -0.53
N LEU A 80 10.88 7.92 -1.61
CA LEU A 80 9.46 8.22 -1.83
C LEU A 80 8.77 6.99 -2.42
N SER A 81 7.64 6.62 -1.83
CA SER A 81 6.77 5.56 -2.35
C SER A 81 5.56 6.14 -3.08
N ALA A 82 5.20 5.55 -4.22
CA ALA A 82 4.02 5.88 -4.99
C ALA A 82 2.94 4.82 -4.77
N LYS A 83 1.82 5.18 -4.16
CA LYS A 83 0.71 4.25 -3.88
C LYS A 83 -0.55 4.70 -4.60
N THR A 84 -1.19 3.80 -5.34
CA THR A 84 -2.41 4.11 -6.09
C THR A 84 -3.58 3.21 -5.75
N SER A 85 -4.79 3.72 -5.93
CA SER A 85 -6.03 2.94 -5.88
C SER A 85 -7.01 3.34 -6.98
N LYS A 86 -7.88 2.40 -7.35
CA LYS A 86 -8.98 2.60 -8.33
C LYS A 86 -10.35 2.38 -7.75
N ASN A 87 -10.39 1.98 -6.49
CA ASN A 87 -11.60 1.48 -5.86
C ASN A 87 -12.01 2.46 -4.77
N LYS A 88 -13.32 2.53 -4.51
CA LYS A 88 -13.89 3.30 -3.39
C LYS A 88 -13.25 3.00 -2.04
N THR A 89 -12.70 1.80 -1.85
CA THR A 89 -12.09 1.37 -0.58
C THR A 89 -10.65 1.83 -0.39
N GLY A 90 -10.04 2.48 -1.40
CA GLY A 90 -8.71 3.09 -1.27
C GLY A 90 -7.60 2.11 -0.88
N LYS A 91 -7.73 0.82 -1.19
CA LYS A 91 -6.84 -0.21 -0.64
C LYS A 91 -5.39 -0.08 -1.13
N VAL A 92 -4.43 -0.17 -0.21
CA VAL A 92 -2.97 -0.10 -0.47
C VAL A 92 -2.27 -1.30 0.18
N CYS A 93 -1.28 -1.87 -0.51
CA CYS A 93 -0.43 -2.94 0.05
C CYS A 93 0.86 -2.33 0.62
N PRO A 94 1.34 -2.81 1.77
CA PRO A 94 2.75 -2.66 2.16
C PRO A 94 3.65 -3.19 1.04
N GLN A 95 4.78 -2.52 0.77
CA GLN A 95 5.74 -3.04 -0.20
C GLN A 95 6.41 -4.29 0.38
N VAL A 96 6.86 -5.22 -0.48
CA VAL A 96 7.56 -6.47 -0.13
C VAL A 96 6.68 -7.50 0.62
N LEU A 97 5.98 -7.07 1.67
CA LEU A 97 5.25 -7.93 2.61
C LEU A 97 3.73 -7.93 2.39
N GLY A 98 3.19 -7.03 1.57
CA GLY A 98 1.74 -6.94 1.38
C GLY A 98 1.13 -8.07 0.54
N GLN A 99 1.90 -8.77 -0.30
CA GLN A 99 1.42 -9.85 -1.18
C GLN A 99 2.40 -11.03 -1.35
N PRO A 100 3.10 -11.51 -0.29
CA PRO A 100 4.05 -12.61 -0.40
C PRO A 100 3.39 -13.93 -0.81
N SER A 101 4.19 -14.85 -1.37
CA SER A 101 3.84 -16.28 -1.40
C SER A 101 3.81 -16.85 0.03
N ARG A 102 3.20 -18.02 0.22
CA ARG A 102 3.20 -18.71 1.50
C ARG A 102 4.61 -18.94 2.03
N LYS A 103 5.51 -19.41 1.17
CA LYS A 103 6.92 -19.63 1.53
C LYS A 103 7.57 -18.36 2.09
N LYS A 104 7.45 -17.24 1.37
CA LYS A 104 8.04 -15.95 1.80
C LYS A 104 7.39 -15.43 3.09
N PHE A 105 6.09 -15.63 3.27
CA PHE A 105 5.40 -15.27 4.51
C PHE A 105 5.93 -16.09 5.69
N CYS A 106 6.05 -17.41 5.55
CA CYS A 106 6.61 -18.27 6.60
C CYS A 106 8.06 -17.91 6.92
N GLU A 107 8.90 -17.71 5.90
CA GLU A 107 10.29 -17.27 6.08
C GLU A 107 10.37 -15.94 6.84
N PHE A 108 9.56 -14.96 6.46
CA PHE A 108 9.56 -13.64 7.07
C PHE A 108 9.14 -13.68 8.55
N PHE A 109 8.13 -14.49 8.88
CA PHE A 109 7.59 -14.61 10.25
C PHE A 109 8.17 -15.79 11.03
N ALA A 110 9.26 -16.40 10.54
CA ALA A 110 9.94 -17.55 11.15
C ALA A 110 8.97 -18.71 11.51
N LEU A 111 8.02 -18.99 10.62
CA LEU A 111 7.08 -20.10 10.73
C LEU A 111 7.59 -21.34 10.00
N ASP A 112 7.09 -22.51 10.40
CA ASP A 112 7.30 -23.75 9.64
C ASP A 112 6.73 -23.59 8.20
N GLN A 113 7.47 -24.08 7.20
CA GLN A 113 7.06 -24.00 5.79
C GLN A 113 5.97 -25.01 5.43
N CYS A 114 5.76 -26.02 6.27
CA CYS A 114 4.74 -27.05 6.11
C CYS A 114 3.36 -26.64 6.66
N ILE A 115 3.24 -25.46 7.28
CA ILE A 115 1.95 -25.03 7.84
C ILE A 115 0.87 -24.92 6.76
N ASP A 116 -0.34 -25.33 7.14
CA ASP A 116 -1.52 -25.20 6.29
C ASP A 116 -2.14 -23.80 6.37
N LEU A 117 -3.16 -23.56 5.54
CA LEU A 117 -3.81 -22.25 5.45
C LEU A 117 -4.57 -21.88 6.73
N ASP A 118 -5.08 -22.86 7.48
CA ASP A 118 -5.84 -22.59 8.70
C ASP A 118 -4.91 -22.26 9.87
N GLN A 119 -3.74 -22.90 9.94
CA GLN A 119 -2.65 -22.52 10.84
C GLN A 119 -2.14 -21.10 10.56
N ILE A 120 -2.06 -20.69 9.29
CA ILE A 120 -1.71 -19.31 8.92
C ILE A 120 -2.78 -18.31 9.40
N LYS A 121 -4.07 -18.61 9.17
CA LYS A 121 -5.17 -17.76 9.65
C LYS A 121 -5.17 -17.65 11.18
N LEU A 122 -4.89 -18.75 11.87
CA LEU A 122 -4.77 -18.79 13.33
C LEU A 122 -3.58 -17.95 13.81
N PHE A 123 -2.42 -18.09 13.18
CA PHE A 123 -1.24 -17.26 13.46
C PHE A 123 -1.56 -15.78 13.30
N ILE A 124 -2.21 -15.39 12.19
CA ILE A 124 -2.60 -14.00 11.94
C ILE A 124 -3.54 -13.49 13.02
N SER A 125 -4.53 -14.28 13.40
CA SER A 125 -5.53 -13.90 14.41
C SER A 125 -4.90 -13.71 15.78
N ASN A 126 -3.98 -14.60 16.17
CA ASN A 126 -3.32 -14.58 17.48
C ASN A 126 -2.24 -13.49 17.61
N ASN A 127 -1.68 -13.02 16.49
CA ASN A 127 -0.54 -12.09 16.48
C ASN A 127 -0.87 -10.75 15.81
N ILE A 128 -2.17 -10.41 15.71
CA ILE A 128 -2.62 -9.30 14.86
C ILE A 128 -1.94 -7.96 15.19
N ALA A 129 -1.80 -7.59 16.46
CA ALA A 129 -1.16 -6.33 16.82
C ALA A 129 0.32 -6.27 16.40
N ASN A 130 1.08 -7.34 16.64
CA ASN A 130 2.48 -7.46 16.20
C ASN A 130 2.60 -7.42 14.67
N LEU A 131 1.70 -8.11 13.98
CA LEU A 131 1.65 -8.08 12.52
C LEU A 131 1.40 -6.66 12.00
N LEU A 132 0.44 -5.93 12.58
CA LEU A 132 0.17 -4.56 12.17
C LEU A 132 1.35 -3.62 12.43
N GLN A 133 2.11 -3.82 13.52
CA GLN A 133 3.37 -3.08 13.74
C GLN A 133 4.34 -3.29 12.59
N VAL A 134 4.58 -4.54 12.22
CA VAL A 134 5.47 -4.90 11.11
C VAL A 134 4.95 -4.34 9.78
N TYR A 135 3.67 -4.51 9.48
CA TYR A 135 3.08 -4.01 8.24
C TYR A 135 3.12 -2.49 8.15
N SER A 136 2.92 -1.77 9.26
CA SER A 136 3.06 -0.32 9.32
C SER A 136 4.49 0.10 9.04
N ALA A 137 5.47 -0.55 9.67
CA ALA A 137 6.89 -0.29 9.43
C ALA A 137 7.31 -0.54 7.97
N HIS A 138 6.64 -1.44 7.24
CA HIS A 138 6.89 -1.69 5.81
C HIS A 138 6.03 -0.83 4.86
N THR A 139 5.12 -0.04 5.41
CA THR A 139 4.26 0.85 4.62
C THR A 139 4.72 2.29 4.74
N PHE A 140 5.08 2.72 5.95
CA PHE A 140 5.26 4.11 6.34
C PHE A 140 6.71 4.45 6.74
N ASP A 141 7.68 3.66 6.27
CA ASP A 141 9.12 3.89 6.46
C ASP A 141 9.70 5.03 5.61
N CYS A 142 8.92 5.55 4.67
CA CYS A 142 9.24 6.73 3.88
C CYS A 142 7.97 7.52 3.58
N PRO A 143 8.08 8.79 3.14
CA PRO A 143 6.96 9.53 2.59
C PRO A 143 6.22 8.77 1.48
N ILE A 144 4.90 8.88 1.49
CA ILE A 144 4.02 8.26 0.51
C ILE A 144 3.33 9.35 -0.29
N LEU A 145 3.47 9.28 -1.61
CA LEU A 145 2.59 9.95 -2.53
C LEU A 145 1.43 9.02 -2.88
N TYR A 146 0.21 9.40 -2.48
CA TYR A 146 -0.98 8.59 -2.64
C TYR A 146 -1.93 9.20 -3.69
N TYR A 147 -2.44 8.36 -4.59
CA TYR A 147 -3.49 8.73 -5.53
C TYR A 147 -4.62 7.71 -5.60
N ASN A 148 -5.84 8.13 -5.29
CA ASN A 148 -7.05 7.35 -5.53
C ASN A 148 -7.82 7.90 -6.73
N LYS A 149 -7.81 7.18 -7.85
CA LYS A 149 -8.52 7.57 -9.07
C LYS A 149 -10.05 7.59 -8.92
N HIS A 150 -10.61 6.85 -7.96
CA HIS A 150 -12.07 6.80 -7.78
C HIS A 150 -12.61 8.00 -7.00
N SER A 151 -11.97 8.35 -5.89
CA SER A 151 -12.35 9.49 -5.05
C SER A 151 -11.64 10.79 -5.46
N ASP A 152 -10.77 10.72 -6.47
CA ASP A 152 -9.92 11.81 -6.95
C ASP A 152 -9.01 12.44 -5.88
N VAL A 153 -8.63 11.64 -4.87
CA VAL A 153 -7.74 12.07 -3.79
C VAL A 153 -6.30 11.96 -4.23
N LEU A 154 -5.55 13.05 -4.13
CA LEU A 154 -4.10 13.11 -4.33
C LEU A 154 -3.46 13.75 -3.09
N ALA A 155 -2.57 13.03 -2.42
CA ALA A 155 -2.00 13.50 -1.16
C ALA A 155 -0.56 13.03 -0.94
N PHE A 156 0.24 13.89 -0.31
CA PHE A 156 1.54 13.59 0.25
C PHE A 156 1.38 13.27 1.74
N ILE A 157 1.85 12.10 2.17
CA ILE A 157 1.61 11.55 3.50
C ILE A 157 2.95 11.18 4.14
N VAL A 158 3.15 11.61 5.38
CA VAL A 158 4.35 11.31 6.18
C VAL A 158 3.90 10.86 7.57
N LEU A 159 4.48 9.77 8.08
CA LEU A 159 4.28 9.34 9.46
C LEU A 159 5.09 10.27 10.38
N LYS A 160 4.41 10.92 11.33
CA LYS A 160 5.02 11.77 12.37
C LYS A 160 5.42 10.95 13.59
N GLU A 161 4.56 10.02 13.98
CA GLU A 161 4.70 9.22 15.19
C GLU A 161 4.17 7.81 14.90
N GLU A 162 4.91 6.79 15.32
CA GLU A 162 4.47 5.42 15.13
C GLU A 162 3.14 5.13 15.83
N ILE A 163 2.31 4.30 15.19
CA ILE A 163 1.09 3.80 15.80
C ILE A 163 1.48 2.64 16.71
N ASN A 164 1.23 2.76 18.02
CA ASN A 164 1.40 1.66 18.95
C ASN A 164 0.25 0.65 18.83
N TRP A 165 0.39 -0.32 17.93
CA TRP A 165 -0.66 -1.31 17.65
C TRP A 165 -0.99 -2.21 18.84
N LEU A 166 -0.05 -2.41 19.77
CA LEU A 166 -0.28 -3.20 20.98
C LEU A 166 -1.38 -2.60 21.85
N SER A 167 -1.49 -1.26 21.89
CA SER A 167 -2.57 -0.56 22.60
C SER A 167 -3.97 -0.85 22.04
N TYR A 168 -4.07 -1.39 20.82
CA TYR A 168 -5.33 -1.70 20.15
C TYR A 168 -5.64 -3.19 20.07
N THR A 169 -4.83 -4.06 20.68
CA THR A 169 -4.95 -5.54 20.58
C THR A 169 -6.38 -6.03 20.83
N ASN A 170 -7.04 -5.51 21.88
CA ASN A 170 -8.41 -5.91 22.26
C ASN A 170 -9.51 -5.20 21.46
N SER A 171 -9.16 -4.16 20.68
CA SER A 171 -10.11 -3.38 19.87
C SER A 171 -10.15 -3.84 18.40
N ILE A 172 -9.18 -4.66 17.98
CA ILE A 172 -9.11 -5.16 16.61
C ILE A 172 -10.08 -6.32 16.44
N ASN A 173 -11.07 -6.13 15.55
CA ASN A 173 -12.11 -7.10 15.28
C ASN A 173 -12.01 -7.63 13.86
N PHE A 174 -11.98 -8.95 13.72
CA PHE A 174 -12.05 -9.62 12.43
C PHE A 174 -13.50 -9.77 11.96
N SER A 175 -13.74 -9.47 10.68
CA SER A 175 -15.07 -9.53 10.08
C SER A 175 -15.71 -10.92 10.10
N HIS A 176 -14.92 -12.00 10.04
CA HIS A 176 -15.44 -13.36 10.12
C HIS A 176 -15.95 -13.69 11.54
N ASN A 177 -15.26 -13.22 12.58
CA ASN A 177 -15.70 -13.33 13.98
C ASN A 177 -17.01 -12.57 14.22
N ILE A 178 -17.09 -11.30 13.76
CA ILE A 178 -18.32 -10.49 13.86
C ILE A 178 -19.50 -11.21 13.19
N LYS A 179 -19.26 -11.80 12.00
CA LYS A 179 -20.29 -12.51 11.23
C LYS A 179 -20.57 -13.92 11.74
N LYS A 180 -19.84 -14.40 12.75
CA LYS A 180 -19.88 -15.79 13.25
C LYS A 180 -19.71 -16.81 12.12
N LYS A 181 -18.74 -16.57 11.24
CA LYS A 181 -18.40 -17.43 10.10
C LYS A 181 -16.94 -17.84 10.16
N LEU A 182 -16.63 -18.97 9.53
CA LEU A 182 -15.25 -19.37 9.29
C LEU A 182 -14.56 -18.39 8.33
N TRP A 183 -13.27 -18.16 8.56
CA TRP A 183 -12.44 -17.44 7.61
C TRP A 183 -12.19 -18.33 6.39
N ASN A 184 -12.89 -18.04 5.29
CA ASN A 184 -12.65 -18.67 4.00
C ASN A 184 -11.39 -18.07 3.33
N GLU A 185 -11.55 -17.17 2.35
CA GLU A 185 -10.39 -16.54 1.69
C GLU A 185 -9.98 -15.23 2.34
N SER A 186 -10.90 -14.43 2.89
CA SER A 186 -10.56 -13.12 3.41
C SER A 186 -11.26 -12.77 4.71
N SER A 187 -10.61 -11.91 5.49
CA SER A 187 -11.22 -11.23 6.62
C SER A 187 -10.71 -9.80 6.70
N SER A 188 -11.64 -8.85 6.71
CA SER A 188 -11.31 -7.47 7.09
C SER A 188 -11.05 -7.38 8.60
N ILE A 189 -10.23 -6.41 8.98
CA ILE A 189 -9.97 -6.00 10.35
C ILE A 189 -10.52 -4.60 10.57
N SER A 190 -11.11 -4.37 11.74
CA SER A 190 -11.72 -3.10 12.10
C SER A 190 -11.38 -2.70 13.51
N ILE A 191 -11.28 -1.39 13.75
CA ILE A 191 -11.17 -0.80 15.08
C ILE A 191 -12.36 0.14 15.23
N ASN A 192 -13.11 0.02 16.33
CA ASN A 192 -14.32 0.83 16.59
C ASN A 192 -15.32 0.82 15.43
N GLY A 193 -15.49 -0.34 14.76
CA GLY A 193 -16.40 -0.51 13.63
C GLY A 193 -15.90 0.03 12.28
N VAL A 194 -14.76 0.73 12.25
CA VAL A 194 -14.14 1.23 11.02
C VAL A 194 -13.17 0.20 10.47
N ASN A 195 -13.38 -0.22 9.22
CA ASN A 195 -12.45 -1.12 8.53
C ASN A 195 -11.12 -0.41 8.26
N ILE A 196 -10.02 -0.95 8.80
CA ILE A 196 -8.66 -0.40 8.62
C ILE A 196 -7.80 -1.25 7.67
N GLY A 197 -8.22 -2.48 7.38
CA GLY A 197 -7.42 -3.38 6.54
C GLY A 197 -8.08 -4.73 6.27
N GLU A 198 -7.44 -5.53 5.44
CA GLU A 198 -7.94 -6.85 5.06
C GLU A 198 -6.79 -7.82 4.83
N PHE A 199 -6.90 -8.98 5.45
CA PHE A 199 -6.11 -10.15 5.13
C PHE A 199 -6.87 -11.03 4.13
N GLN A 200 -6.16 -11.55 3.14
CA GLN A 200 -6.63 -12.58 2.22
C GLN A 200 -5.62 -13.74 2.22
N VAL A 201 -6.05 -14.90 2.68
CA VAL A 201 -5.31 -16.17 2.59
C VAL A 201 -5.97 -16.94 1.44
N HIS A 202 -5.39 -16.85 0.25
CA HIS A 202 -6.02 -17.40 -0.95
C HIS A 202 -5.96 -18.94 -0.96
N ASN A 203 -7.08 -19.59 -1.26
CA ASN A 203 -7.15 -21.06 -1.31
C ASN A 203 -6.55 -21.62 -2.60
N ASN A 204 -6.70 -20.90 -3.72
CA ASN A 204 -6.35 -21.38 -5.06
C ASN A 204 -5.13 -20.66 -5.66
N ARG A 205 -4.49 -19.77 -4.90
CA ARG A 205 -3.33 -18.98 -5.33
C ARG A 205 -2.33 -18.94 -4.21
N ASP A 206 -1.04 -19.13 -4.53
CA ASP A 206 0.04 -19.02 -3.56
C ASP A 206 0.32 -17.54 -3.23
N CYS A 207 -0.57 -16.94 -2.43
CA CYS A 207 -0.48 -15.54 -2.02
C CYS A 207 -1.22 -15.33 -0.71
N ILE A 208 -0.50 -14.79 0.27
CA ILE A 208 -1.05 -14.27 1.52
C ILE A 208 -0.97 -12.76 1.41
N LYS A 209 -2.12 -12.11 1.42
CA LYS A 209 -2.24 -10.69 1.09
C LYS A 209 -2.73 -9.91 2.28
N PHE A 210 -2.10 -8.78 2.53
CA PHE A 210 -2.60 -7.76 3.42
C PHE A 210 -2.70 -6.41 2.70
N ARG A 211 -3.83 -5.73 2.90
CA ARG A 211 -4.08 -4.40 2.35
C ARG A 211 -4.70 -3.51 3.39
N TRP A 212 -4.13 -2.33 3.58
CA TRP A 212 -4.75 -1.25 4.32
C TRP A 212 -6.00 -0.77 3.59
N ALA A 213 -7.08 -0.51 4.31
CA ALA A 213 -8.12 0.40 3.85
C ALA A 213 -7.60 1.83 4.08
N PHE A 214 -6.75 2.29 3.17
CA PHE A 214 -5.76 3.33 3.44
C PHE A 214 -6.37 4.65 3.91
N GLU A 215 -7.39 5.15 3.20
CA GLU A 215 -8.09 6.38 3.59
C GLU A 215 -8.78 6.25 4.97
N ASN A 216 -9.38 5.10 5.27
CA ASN A 216 -9.97 4.85 6.59
C ASN A 216 -8.91 4.80 7.69
N LEU A 217 -7.77 4.17 7.43
CA LEU A 217 -6.66 4.13 8.37
C LEU A 217 -6.14 5.54 8.66
N LEU A 218 -5.95 6.36 7.63
CA LEU A 218 -5.55 7.76 7.81
C LEU A 218 -6.61 8.56 8.57
N ALA A 219 -7.89 8.29 8.37
CA ALA A 219 -8.96 8.94 9.12
C ALA A 219 -8.98 8.54 10.61
N VAL A 220 -8.76 7.25 10.92
CA VAL A 220 -8.74 6.73 12.30
C VAL A 220 -7.49 7.17 13.07
N PHE A 221 -6.34 7.24 12.39
CA PHE A 221 -5.05 7.52 12.99
C PHE A 221 -4.47 8.87 12.55
N GLY A 222 -5.30 9.82 12.13
CA GLY A 222 -4.88 11.06 11.49
C GLY A 222 -3.84 11.87 12.28
N GLN A 223 -3.89 11.81 13.62
CA GLN A 223 -2.90 12.48 14.48
C GLN A 223 -1.46 11.98 14.27
N HIS A 224 -1.28 10.73 13.81
CA HIS A 224 0.03 10.13 13.54
C HIS A 224 0.63 10.58 12.20
N PHE A 225 -0.10 11.32 11.37
CA PHE A 225 0.33 11.65 10.02
C PHE A 225 0.39 13.16 9.76
N THR A 226 1.33 13.57 8.93
CA THR A 226 1.22 14.79 8.13
C THR A 226 0.56 14.40 6.82
N ILE A 227 -0.55 15.06 6.47
CA ILE A 227 -1.24 14.83 5.20
C ILE A 227 -1.37 16.17 4.49
N VAL A 228 -0.80 16.29 3.30
CA VAL A 228 -0.90 17.47 2.46
C VAL A 228 -1.61 17.09 1.17
N ALA A 229 -2.77 17.68 0.91
CA ALA A 229 -3.45 17.54 -0.38
C ALA A 229 -2.65 18.25 -1.48
N LEU A 230 -2.60 17.66 -2.68
CA LEU A 230 -1.87 18.19 -3.84
C LEU A 230 -2.81 18.55 -5.00
#